data_AF-A0A3E0AFR3-F1
#
_entry.id   AF-A0A3E0AFR3-F1
#
_cell.length_a   1.000
_cell.length_b   1.000
_cell.length_c   1.000
_cell.angle_alpha   90.00
_cell.angle_beta   90.00
_cell.angle_gamma   90.00
#
_symmetry.space_group_name_H-M   'P 1'
#
loop_
_entity.id
_entity.type
_entity.pdbx_description
1 polymer ?
#
loop_
_entity_poly.entity_id
_entity_poly.type
_entity_poly.pdbx_seq_one_letter_code
_entity_poly.pdbx_strand_id
1 'polypeptide(L)'
;MTYLNSRQARILKFLLNTTDPLSIRKISLQLDLPARVIRYNLPYIEEWLNEEAVDFSLVHHNGLLLRISDKDRKDLVQKVNQEIPIVDIFSPEDRISLIIFDLLRNPDYCSGVELQSRLSVARSTITRDLKNVEAALAEKNIPLLREPHRGIKANGRLEDIRHALISLLFELDLESELLNFCIWGKATSGSNLNKLPEGSLQIIMQIFPWKIQDAWREVNRILQEIHATLSESIILYLALYWAIMKIHIQSGFCIEPDQEKLDLVKGTPEFEAVAASAEKLNKMTGLSLPEQEIVQFTMELLGSIRGGKVNSDQAGLFMQDQIAQEITDQLLERVGAKIDEDLNHPQVRQKLQDHISRQVLRIKLNLPIRNKLSEQIQYMYPRIWQATAESIQEINDGIGNEHGIRIPIEEANYLTMYMVLAKEMKDESNKGKRVIVVCPSGGITVWMVVSRLKSEFPEITIVDVVPIKRLSQVEKTKLDAIITTINIIDRDLPVIKVSPLLTNDDIDLIKEVLFDQGRNK
;
A
#
# COMPACT_ATOMS: atom_id res chain seq x y z
N MET A 1 31.74 -9.32 27.31
CA MET A 1 30.75 -10.05 26.49
C MET A 1 30.63 -9.30 25.20
N THR A 2 31.18 -9.87 24.15
CA THR A 2 31.02 -9.35 22.81
C THR A 2 29.62 -9.72 22.34
N TYR A 3 28.83 -8.75 21.90
CA TYR A 3 27.49 -8.99 21.37
C TYR A 3 27.54 -9.01 19.85
N LEU A 4 26.80 -9.92 19.22
CA LEU A 4 26.62 -9.90 17.76
C LEU A 4 25.64 -8.81 17.38
N ASN A 5 25.99 -8.03 16.35
CA ASN A 5 25.03 -7.15 15.70
C ASN A 5 24.15 -7.94 14.69
N SER A 6 23.09 -7.33 14.15
CA SER A 6 22.12 -8.01 13.28
C SER A 6 22.75 -8.61 12.03
N ARG A 7 23.74 -7.92 11.46
CA ARG A 7 24.47 -8.41 10.28
C ARG A 7 25.36 -9.59 10.63
N GLN A 8 26.08 -9.53 11.75
CA GLN A 8 26.92 -10.63 12.22
C GLN A 8 26.07 -11.86 12.58
N ALA A 9 24.95 -11.67 13.28
CA ALA A 9 24.01 -12.73 13.61
C ALA A 9 23.39 -13.33 12.34
N ARG A 10 23.02 -12.52 11.34
CA ARG A 10 22.49 -12.99 10.04
C ARG A 10 23.53 -13.80 9.26
N ILE A 11 24.79 -13.34 9.21
CA ILE A 11 25.89 -14.09 8.60
C ILE A 11 26.13 -15.40 9.37
N LEU A 12 26.18 -15.37 10.70
CA LEU A 12 26.39 -16.56 11.52
C LEU A 12 25.26 -17.58 11.36
N LYS A 13 23.98 -17.15 11.41
CA LYS A 13 22.82 -18.03 11.16
C LYS A 13 22.92 -18.70 9.79
N PHE A 14 23.32 -17.95 8.77
CA PHE A 14 23.53 -18.50 7.44
C PHE A 14 24.64 -19.56 7.43
N LEU A 15 25.77 -19.29 8.07
CA LEU A 15 26.89 -20.24 8.18
C LEU A 15 26.51 -21.50 8.99
N LEU A 16 25.73 -21.34 10.06
CA LEU A 16 25.21 -22.45 10.87
C LEU A 16 24.21 -23.33 10.10
N ASN A 17 23.53 -22.79 9.10
CA ASN A 17 22.59 -23.54 8.24
C ASN A 17 23.24 -24.06 6.95
N THR A 18 24.51 -23.75 6.70
CA THR A 18 25.23 -24.18 5.50
C THR A 18 25.99 -25.48 5.77
N THR A 19 25.80 -26.49 4.91
CA THR A 19 26.48 -27.79 4.99
C THR A 19 27.68 -27.91 4.05
N ASP A 20 27.66 -27.19 2.92
CA ASP A 20 28.69 -27.25 1.87
C ASP A 20 29.51 -25.96 1.78
N PRO A 21 30.79 -26.00 1.40
CA PRO A 21 31.59 -24.79 1.22
C PRO A 21 31.01 -23.84 0.17
N LEU A 22 30.72 -22.58 0.56
CA LEU A 22 30.17 -21.57 -0.33
C LEU A 22 31.14 -20.41 -0.55
N SER A 23 31.37 -20.02 -1.81
CA SER A 23 32.17 -18.82 -2.11
C SER A 23 31.52 -17.57 -1.48
N ILE A 24 32.34 -16.59 -1.05
CA ILE A 24 31.85 -15.31 -0.53
C ILE A 24 30.89 -14.62 -1.51
N ARG A 25 31.08 -14.80 -2.83
CA ARG A 25 30.16 -14.28 -3.86
C ARG A 25 28.76 -14.90 -3.78
N LYS A 26 28.66 -16.22 -3.57
CA LYS A 26 27.37 -16.91 -3.39
C LYS A 26 26.69 -16.47 -2.10
N ILE A 27 27.45 -16.37 -1.01
CA ILE A 27 26.93 -15.88 0.28
C ILE A 27 26.44 -14.43 0.15
N SER A 28 27.20 -13.59 -0.56
CA SER A 28 26.84 -12.20 -0.87
C SER A 28 25.50 -12.09 -1.59
N LEU A 29 25.27 -12.93 -2.60
CA LEU A 29 24.00 -12.98 -3.33
C LEU A 29 22.83 -13.49 -2.48
N GLN A 30 23.04 -14.52 -1.64
CA GLN A 30 21.96 -15.10 -0.84
C GLN A 30 21.59 -14.26 0.38
N LEU A 31 22.55 -13.51 0.93
CA LEU A 31 22.32 -12.60 2.04
C LEU A 31 22.02 -11.17 1.59
N ASP A 32 22.10 -10.86 0.30
CA ASP A 32 22.04 -9.49 -0.23
C ASP A 32 22.97 -8.52 0.52
N LEU A 33 24.19 -8.98 0.80
CA LEU A 33 25.22 -8.20 1.49
C LEU A 33 26.46 -8.07 0.60
N PRO A 34 27.10 -6.91 0.48
CA PRO A 34 28.33 -6.78 -0.29
C PRO A 34 29.43 -7.71 0.23
N ALA A 35 30.20 -8.35 -0.66
CA ALA A 35 31.28 -9.28 -0.28
C ALA A 35 32.30 -8.67 0.72
N ARG A 36 32.53 -7.36 0.66
CA ARG A 36 33.36 -6.63 1.63
C ARG A 36 32.78 -6.60 3.04
N VAL A 37 31.45 -6.52 3.17
CA VAL A 37 30.74 -6.53 4.45
C VAL A 37 30.84 -7.90 5.09
N ILE A 38 30.66 -8.98 4.32
CA ILE A 38 30.86 -10.34 4.83
C ILE A 38 32.27 -10.51 5.36
N ARG A 39 33.30 -10.15 4.58
CA ARG A 39 34.71 -10.24 5.01
C ARG A 39 35.00 -9.43 6.27
N TYR A 40 34.46 -8.21 6.36
CA TYR A 40 34.66 -7.34 7.51
C TYR A 40 34.04 -7.91 8.80
N ASN A 41 32.92 -8.63 8.69
CA ASN A 41 32.20 -9.17 9.85
C ASN A 41 32.73 -10.54 10.33
N LEU A 42 33.43 -11.30 9.49
CA LEU A 42 33.93 -12.63 9.86
C LEU A 42 34.84 -12.65 11.10
N PRO A 43 35.84 -11.75 11.26
CA PRO A 43 36.70 -11.76 12.44
C PRO A 43 35.92 -11.58 13.75
N TYR A 44 34.88 -10.76 13.76
CA TYR A 44 34.03 -10.54 14.93
C TYR A 44 33.14 -11.75 15.26
N ILE A 45 32.71 -12.49 14.23
CA ILE A 45 31.97 -13.74 14.41
C ILE A 45 32.90 -14.82 15.00
N GLU A 46 34.14 -14.91 14.50
CA GLU A 46 35.16 -15.81 15.06
C GLU A 46 35.48 -15.47 16.52
N GLU A 47 35.66 -14.19 16.85
CA GLU A 47 35.87 -13.73 18.22
C GLU A 47 34.71 -14.13 19.14
N TRP A 48 33.47 -13.94 18.70
CA TRP A 48 32.29 -14.35 19.45
C TRP A 48 32.20 -15.87 19.63
N LEU A 49 32.46 -16.66 18.60
CA LEU A 49 32.46 -18.14 18.69
C LEU A 49 33.53 -18.65 19.66
N ASN A 50 34.68 -17.97 19.75
CA ASN A 50 35.73 -18.29 20.72
C ASN A 50 35.27 -17.97 22.16
N GLU A 51 34.56 -16.86 22.39
CA GLU A 51 33.99 -16.53 23.72
C GLU A 51 32.94 -17.54 24.18
N GLU A 52 32.21 -18.15 23.25
CA GLU A 52 31.23 -19.20 23.50
C GLU A 52 31.87 -20.57 23.82
N ALA A 53 33.20 -20.66 23.82
CA ALA A 53 33.97 -21.86 24.15
C ALA A 53 33.60 -23.09 23.29
N VAL A 54 33.24 -22.87 22.02
CA VAL A 54 32.90 -23.93 21.08
C VAL A 54 34.11 -24.28 20.22
N ASP A 55 34.32 -25.57 19.94
CA ASP A 55 35.33 -26.01 18.97
C ASP A 55 34.81 -25.81 17.54
N PHE A 56 35.42 -24.87 16.81
CA PHE A 56 35.03 -24.57 15.44
C PHE A 56 36.25 -24.39 14.53
N SER A 57 36.04 -24.63 13.23
CA SER A 57 36.99 -24.22 12.19
C SER A 57 36.28 -23.57 11.02
N LEU A 58 36.76 -22.38 10.64
CA LEU A 58 36.32 -21.65 9.46
C LEU A 58 37.24 -22.01 8.29
N VAL A 59 36.76 -22.90 7.43
CA VAL A 59 37.52 -23.38 6.28
C VAL A 59 37.32 -22.43 5.11
N HIS A 60 38.42 -21.99 4.51
CA HIS A 60 38.43 -21.08 3.35
C HIS A 60 38.81 -21.74 2.01
N HIS A 61 39.31 -22.98 2.04
CA HIS A 61 39.73 -23.69 0.83
C HIS A 61 38.50 -24.17 0.03
N ASN A 62 38.28 -23.60 -1.17
CA ASN A 62 37.14 -23.80 -2.08
C ASN A 62 35.78 -23.21 -1.64
N GLY A 63 35.77 -22.33 -0.64
CA GLY A 63 34.55 -21.72 -0.12
C GLY A 63 34.66 -21.51 1.38
N LEU A 64 33.76 -20.72 1.94
CA LEU A 64 33.61 -20.48 3.36
C LEU A 64 32.70 -21.56 3.94
N LEU A 65 33.17 -22.30 4.95
CA LEU A 65 32.38 -23.27 5.70
C LEU A 65 32.70 -23.20 7.19
N LEU A 66 31.67 -23.09 8.02
CA LEU A 66 31.78 -23.22 9.48
C LEU A 66 31.62 -24.69 9.88
N ARG A 67 32.73 -25.33 10.25
CA ARG A 67 32.76 -26.68 10.82
C ARG A 67 32.66 -26.59 12.33
N ILE A 68 31.70 -27.31 12.89
CA ILE A 68 31.31 -27.30 14.29
C ILE A 68 30.52 -28.60 14.55
N SER A 69 30.55 -29.11 15.78
CA SER A 69 29.80 -30.32 16.14
C SER A 69 28.28 -30.13 15.98
N ASP A 70 27.53 -31.20 15.71
CA ASP A 70 26.06 -31.12 15.56
C ASP A 70 25.37 -30.68 16.86
N LYS A 71 25.97 -31.00 18.01
CA LYS A 71 25.48 -30.57 19.31
C LYS A 71 25.62 -29.06 19.46
N ASP A 72 26.84 -28.55 19.29
CA ASP A 72 27.12 -27.12 19.47
C ASP A 72 26.42 -26.28 18.38
N ARG A 73 26.26 -26.83 17.17
CA ARG A 73 25.47 -26.19 16.11
C ARG A 73 24.03 -25.95 16.55
N LYS A 74 23.36 -26.95 17.15
CA LYS A 74 21.99 -26.81 17.64
C LYS A 74 21.90 -25.81 18.79
N ASP A 75 22.83 -25.90 19.74
CA ASP A 75 22.89 -25.02 20.90
C ASP A 75 23.10 -23.56 20.48
N LEU A 76 24.04 -23.30 19.55
CA LEU A 76 24.26 -21.97 18.98
C LEU A 76 23.09 -21.47 18.15
N VAL A 77 22.43 -22.30 17.33
CA VAL A 77 21.24 -21.88 16.58
C VAL A 77 20.13 -21.45 17.54
N GLN A 78 19.92 -22.20 18.62
CA GLN A 78 18.94 -21.83 19.65
C GLN A 78 19.34 -20.52 20.33
N LYS A 79 20.60 -20.38 20.73
CA LYS A 79 21.14 -19.18 21.40
C LYS A 79 21.04 -17.92 20.53
N VAL A 80 21.46 -17.99 19.28
CA VAL A 80 21.39 -16.87 18.33
C VAL A 80 19.94 -16.51 17.95
N ASN A 81 18.99 -17.42 18.15
CA ASN A 81 17.57 -17.17 17.94
C ASN A 81 16.83 -16.65 19.19
N GLN A 82 17.31 -16.91 20.41
CA GLN A 82 16.55 -16.67 21.64
C GLN A 82 17.26 -15.79 22.69
N GLU A 83 18.59 -15.70 22.70
CA GLU A 83 19.35 -15.17 23.86
C GLU A 83 20.29 -14.00 23.55
N ILE A 84 20.60 -13.70 22.28
CA ILE A 84 21.51 -12.60 21.93
C ILE A 84 20.72 -11.31 21.76
N PRO A 85 21.02 -10.23 22.53
CA PRO A 85 20.60 -8.88 22.18
C PRO A 85 21.28 -8.50 20.86
N ILE A 86 20.55 -8.69 19.77
CA ILE A 86 21.03 -8.33 18.44
C ILE A 86 21.01 -6.79 18.35
N VAL A 87 22.19 -6.18 18.23
CA VAL A 87 22.28 -4.74 17.92
C VAL A 87 21.96 -4.55 16.45
N ASP A 88 20.81 -3.97 16.13
CA ASP A 88 20.43 -3.75 14.74
C ASP A 88 21.32 -2.71 14.05
N ILE A 89 21.95 -3.10 12.93
CA ILE A 89 22.67 -2.16 12.06
C ILE A 89 21.79 -1.80 10.86
N PHE A 90 21.07 -0.71 11.04
CA PHE A 90 20.20 -0.11 10.02
C PHE A 90 21.02 0.56 8.91
N SER A 91 20.59 0.36 7.66
CA SER A 91 21.04 1.18 6.52
C SER A 91 20.66 2.66 6.73
N PRO A 92 21.29 3.63 6.04
CA PRO A 92 20.82 5.01 6.06
C PRO A 92 19.33 5.14 5.74
N GLU A 93 18.85 4.38 4.76
CA GLU A 93 17.47 4.34 4.34
C GLU A 93 16.56 3.83 5.47
N ASP A 94 16.91 2.71 6.10
CA ASP A 94 16.20 2.18 7.28
C ASP A 94 16.14 3.20 8.42
N ARG A 95 17.27 3.86 8.73
CA ARG A 95 17.32 4.86 9.80
C ARG A 95 16.42 6.04 9.49
N ILE A 96 16.40 6.53 8.25
CA ILE A 96 15.51 7.63 7.85
C ILE A 96 14.05 7.21 8.02
N SER A 97 13.65 6.04 7.51
CA SER A 97 12.28 5.53 7.63
C SER A 97 11.88 5.30 9.10
N LEU A 98 12.78 4.79 9.94
CA LEU A 98 12.55 4.63 11.38
C LEU A 98 12.39 5.98 12.09
N ILE A 99 13.24 6.97 11.78
CA ILE A 99 13.10 8.32 12.37
C ILE A 99 11.76 8.94 11.96
N ILE A 100 11.40 8.88 10.68
CA ILE A 100 10.10 9.38 10.20
C ILE A 100 8.95 8.66 10.91
N PHE A 101 8.98 7.32 10.96
CA PHE A 101 7.97 6.52 11.65
C PHE A 101 7.77 6.97 13.10
N ASP A 102 8.86 7.16 13.84
CA ASP A 102 8.78 7.53 15.24
C ASP A 102 8.30 8.97 15.48
N LEU A 103 8.70 9.91 14.62
CA LEU A 103 8.22 11.30 14.68
C LEU A 103 6.73 11.43 14.31
N LEU A 104 6.21 10.54 13.46
CA LEU A 104 4.81 10.57 13.05
C LEU A 104 3.90 9.77 13.99
N ARG A 105 4.39 8.66 14.56
CA ARG A 105 3.65 7.83 15.52
C ARG A 105 3.46 8.53 16.87
N ASN A 106 4.45 9.32 17.28
CA ASN A 106 4.37 10.13 18.47
C ASN A 106 4.58 11.60 18.09
N PRO A 107 3.49 12.40 18.00
CA PRO A 107 3.56 13.80 17.60
C PRO A 107 4.34 14.74 18.56
N ASP A 108 4.81 14.25 19.71
CA ASP A 108 5.61 15.03 20.65
C ASP A 108 7.11 15.13 20.25
N TYR A 109 7.88 15.91 21.02
CA TYR A 109 9.33 16.01 20.84
C TYR A 109 10.03 14.69 21.13
N CYS A 110 10.92 14.31 20.22
CA CYS A 110 11.90 13.25 20.41
C CYS A 110 13.30 13.87 20.53
N SER A 111 14.06 13.46 21.54
CA SER A 111 15.41 13.98 21.76
C SER A 111 16.44 13.32 20.83
N GLY A 112 17.47 14.06 20.43
CA GLY A 112 18.57 13.49 19.66
C GLY A 112 19.32 12.37 20.40
N VAL A 113 19.22 12.30 21.73
CA VAL A 113 19.80 11.23 22.56
C VAL A 113 18.97 9.96 22.46
N GLU A 114 17.63 10.07 22.49
CA GLU A 114 16.73 8.94 22.23
C GLU A 114 16.98 8.33 20.84
N LEU A 115 17.10 9.16 19.81
CA LEU A 115 17.38 8.69 18.46
C LEU A 115 18.73 7.95 18.36
N GLN A 116 19.78 8.47 19.00
CA GLN A 116 21.09 7.81 19.05
C GLN A 116 21.03 6.46 19.75
N SER A 117 20.35 6.39 20.90
CA SER A 117 20.19 5.18 21.68
C SER A 117 19.40 4.12 20.90
N ARG A 118 18.23 4.51 20.36
CA ARG A 118 17.33 3.61 19.64
C ARG A 118 17.94 3.06 18.35
N LEU A 119 18.68 3.87 17.61
CA LEU A 119 19.29 3.47 16.34
C LEU A 119 20.75 2.99 16.50
N SER A 120 21.30 3.02 17.71
CA SER A 120 22.69 2.65 18.02
C SER A 120 23.72 3.35 17.12
N VAL A 121 23.56 4.67 16.89
CA VAL A 121 24.47 5.47 16.06
C VAL A 121 24.94 6.75 16.75
N ALA A 122 26.08 7.28 16.31
CA ALA A 122 26.64 8.52 16.83
C ALA A 122 25.79 9.76 16.48
N ARG A 123 25.91 10.81 17.28
CA ARG A 123 25.25 12.12 17.09
C ARG A 123 25.44 12.70 15.68
N SER A 124 26.63 12.58 15.11
CA SER A 124 26.94 13.08 13.77
C SER A 124 26.12 12.36 12.68
N THR A 125 25.91 11.05 12.84
CA THR A 125 25.06 10.25 11.96
C THR A 125 23.60 10.69 12.06
N ILE A 126 23.05 10.84 13.27
CA ILE A 126 21.69 11.37 13.47
C ILE A 126 21.53 12.76 12.84
N THR A 127 22.52 13.65 13.03
CA THR A 127 22.47 15.00 12.45
C THR A 127 22.39 14.97 10.92
N ARG A 128 23.10 14.03 10.28
CA ARG A 128 23.05 13.85 8.82
C ARG A 128 21.71 13.26 8.39
N ASP A 129 21.26 12.19 9.04
CA ASP A 129 20.03 11.49 8.67
C ASP A 129 18.81 12.42 8.84
N LEU A 130 18.81 13.28 9.88
CA LEU A 130 17.76 14.28 10.11
C LEU A 130 17.62 15.31 8.98
N LYS A 131 18.66 15.58 8.19
CA LYS A 131 18.54 16.46 7.00
C LYS A 131 17.67 15.81 5.93
N ASN A 132 17.83 14.50 5.74
CA ASN A 132 17.04 13.74 4.78
C ASN A 132 15.61 13.54 5.27
N VAL A 133 15.43 13.31 6.59
CA VAL A 133 14.10 13.27 7.23
C VAL A 133 13.36 14.60 7.04
N GLU A 134 14.04 15.73 7.25
CA GLU A 134 13.44 17.06 7.05
C GLU A 134 13.00 17.29 5.60
N ALA A 135 13.83 16.90 4.62
CA ALA A 135 13.46 16.98 3.21
C ALA A 135 12.23 16.11 2.88
N ALA A 136 12.23 14.85 3.31
CA ALA A 136 11.15 13.90 3.04
C ALA A 136 9.81 14.33 3.67
N LEU A 137 9.83 14.91 4.88
CA LEU A 137 8.61 15.40 5.52
C LEU A 137 8.16 16.77 4.98
N ALA A 138 9.09 17.61 4.52
CA ALA A 138 8.76 18.88 3.87
C ALA A 138 7.97 18.68 2.57
N GLU A 139 8.27 17.63 1.78
CA GLU A 139 7.50 17.25 0.58
C GLU A 139 6.03 16.92 0.92
N LYS A 140 5.77 16.47 2.16
CA LYS A 140 4.42 16.17 2.67
C LYS A 140 3.81 17.35 3.44
N ASN A 141 4.40 18.55 3.37
CA ASN A 141 4.01 19.75 4.12
C ASN A 141 4.05 19.60 5.66
N ILE A 142 4.96 18.77 6.18
CA ILE A 142 5.15 18.54 7.61
C ILE A 142 6.58 18.97 8.00
N PRO A 143 6.87 20.27 8.14
CA PRO A 143 8.20 20.72 8.55
C PRO A 143 8.60 20.15 9.92
N LEU A 144 9.91 20.01 10.17
CA LEU A 144 10.40 19.66 11.49
C LEU A 144 10.53 20.91 12.37
N LEU A 145 9.95 20.87 13.57
CA LEU A 145 10.21 21.89 14.59
C LEU A 145 11.33 21.41 15.52
N ARG A 146 12.32 22.28 15.73
CA ARG A 146 13.46 22.03 16.62
C ARG A 146 13.40 23.00 17.78
N GLU A 147 13.35 22.49 19.01
CA GLU A 147 13.39 23.30 20.22
C GLU A 147 14.61 22.96 21.08
N PRO A 148 15.38 23.98 21.52
CA PRO A 148 16.46 23.78 22.48
C PRO A 148 15.96 23.00 23.70
N HIS A 149 16.71 22.00 24.14
CA HIS A 149 16.45 21.16 25.30
C HIS A 149 15.19 20.27 25.26
N ARG A 150 14.27 20.44 24.29
CA ARG A 150 13.13 19.54 24.09
C ARG A 150 13.35 18.52 22.98
N GLY A 151 14.03 18.91 21.91
CA GLY A 151 14.36 18.00 20.79
C GLY A 151 13.67 18.40 19.50
N ILE A 152 13.16 17.41 18.76
CA ILE A 152 12.64 17.57 17.41
C ILE A 152 11.27 16.90 17.33
N LYS A 153 10.30 17.54 16.67
CA LYS A 153 9.01 16.92 16.35
C LYS A 153 8.58 17.22 14.91
N ALA A 154 7.71 16.39 14.37
CA ALA A 154 6.96 16.69 13.16
C ALA A 154 5.93 17.81 13.47
N ASN A 155 5.94 18.88 12.68
CA ASN A 155 5.04 20.01 12.86
C ASN A 155 4.10 20.14 11.67
N GLY A 156 2.92 19.53 11.79
CA GLY A 156 1.83 19.59 10.82
C GLY A 156 0.50 19.36 11.52
N ARG A 157 -0.61 19.44 10.77
CA ARG A 157 -1.92 19.06 11.32
C ARG A 157 -1.91 17.57 11.63
N LEU A 158 -2.68 17.17 12.64
CA LEU A 158 -2.63 15.78 13.11
C LEU A 158 -3.16 14.81 12.04
N GLU A 159 -4.11 15.25 11.23
CA GLU A 159 -4.59 14.54 10.04
C GLU A 159 -3.44 14.24 9.08
N ASP A 160 -2.70 15.28 8.68
CA ASP A 160 -1.57 15.16 7.74
C ASP A 160 -0.48 14.22 8.30
N ILE A 161 -0.21 14.28 9.61
CA ILE A 161 0.72 13.36 10.31
C ILE A 161 0.25 11.91 10.22
N ARG A 162 -1.05 11.64 10.48
CA ARG A 162 -1.63 10.28 10.41
C ARG A 162 -1.60 9.75 8.98
N HIS A 163 -1.93 10.59 8.01
CA HIS A 163 -1.85 10.27 6.59
C HIS A 163 -0.43 9.97 6.13
N ALA A 164 0.55 10.79 6.55
CA ALA A 164 1.95 10.58 6.24
C ALA A 164 2.47 9.28 6.86
N LEU A 165 2.03 8.93 8.08
CA LEU A 165 2.39 7.67 8.71
C LEU A 165 1.87 6.48 7.90
N ILE A 166 0.61 6.52 7.49
CA ILE A 166 0.02 5.49 6.62
C ILE A 166 0.75 5.41 5.27
N SER A 167 1.06 6.56 4.66
CA SER A 167 1.81 6.65 3.39
C SER A 167 3.16 5.94 3.51
N LEU A 168 3.90 6.22 4.59
CA LEU A 168 5.17 5.57 4.88
C LEU A 168 5.02 4.04 4.96
N LEU A 169 3.96 3.52 5.60
CA LEU A 169 3.76 2.07 5.70
C LEU A 169 3.60 1.41 4.32
N PHE A 170 2.95 2.09 3.37
CA PHE A 170 2.79 1.55 2.02
C PHE A 170 4.01 1.76 1.14
N GLU A 171 4.73 2.88 1.29
CA GLU A 171 6.02 3.11 0.64
C GLU A 171 7.07 2.06 1.04
N LEU A 172 6.94 1.48 2.25
CA LEU A 172 7.74 0.37 2.74
C LEU A 172 7.21 -1.02 2.35
N ASP A 173 6.25 -1.09 1.41
CA ASP A 173 5.61 -2.31 0.92
C ASP A 173 4.96 -3.20 2.01
N LEU A 174 4.56 -2.61 3.15
CA LEU A 174 4.01 -3.36 4.28
C LEU A 174 2.53 -3.72 4.10
N GLU A 175 1.86 -3.22 3.06
CA GLU A 175 0.41 -3.36 2.90
C GLU A 175 -0.04 -4.81 2.91
N SER A 176 0.65 -5.67 2.17
CA SER A 176 0.25 -7.08 2.03
C SER A 176 0.40 -7.84 3.35
N GLU A 177 1.46 -7.54 4.11
CA GLU A 177 1.69 -8.16 5.41
C GLU A 177 0.69 -7.67 6.46
N LEU A 178 0.39 -6.37 6.47
CA LEU A 178 -0.63 -5.78 7.35
C LEU A 178 -2.03 -6.31 7.01
N LEU A 179 -2.35 -6.47 5.73
CA LEU A 179 -3.61 -7.07 5.29
C LEU A 179 -3.74 -8.52 5.75
N ASN A 180 -2.69 -9.33 5.53
CA ASN A 180 -2.65 -10.71 5.98
C ASN A 180 -2.83 -10.80 7.51
N PHE A 181 -2.19 -9.92 8.26
CA PHE A 181 -2.34 -9.87 9.71
C PHE A 181 -3.78 -9.55 10.13
N CYS A 182 -4.41 -8.56 9.49
CA CYS A 182 -5.81 -8.19 9.76
C CYS A 182 -6.77 -9.35 9.49
N ILE A 183 -6.62 -10.04 8.36
CA ILE A 183 -7.54 -11.11 7.93
C ILE A 183 -7.30 -12.41 8.71
N TRP A 184 -6.05 -12.83 8.87
CA TRP A 184 -5.70 -14.18 9.35
C TRP A 184 -5.21 -14.21 10.80
N GLY A 185 -4.92 -13.05 11.41
CA GLY A 185 -4.44 -12.96 12.80
C GLY A 185 -3.04 -13.54 13.05
N LYS A 186 -2.30 -13.87 11.98
CA LYS A 186 -0.91 -14.34 12.03
C LYS A 186 -0.16 -13.82 10.81
N ALA A 187 1.13 -13.51 10.98
CA ALA A 187 2.06 -13.55 9.86
C ALA A 187 2.07 -14.99 9.34
N THR A 188 1.48 -15.23 8.17
CA THR A 188 1.28 -16.58 7.65
C THR A 188 2.63 -17.26 7.39
N SER A 189 2.67 -18.59 7.35
CA SER A 189 3.90 -19.37 7.06
C SER A 189 4.48 -19.14 5.64
N GLY A 190 3.88 -18.24 4.85
CA GLY A 190 4.39 -17.71 3.58
C GLY A 190 4.61 -16.19 3.58
N SER A 191 4.62 -15.56 4.77
CA SER A 191 4.89 -14.12 4.91
C SER A 191 6.30 -13.81 4.42
N ASN A 192 6.43 -12.76 3.62
CA ASN A 192 7.71 -12.27 3.12
C ASN A 192 8.43 -11.41 4.17
N LEU A 193 8.08 -11.51 5.46
CA LEU A 193 8.73 -10.77 6.56
C LEU A 193 10.26 -10.93 6.52
N ASN A 194 10.75 -12.13 6.20
CA ASN A 194 12.18 -12.41 6.10
C ASN A 194 12.86 -11.75 4.88
N LYS A 195 12.09 -11.19 3.93
CA LYS A 195 12.58 -10.45 2.76
C LYS A 195 12.46 -8.93 2.95
N LEU A 196 11.78 -8.47 3.98
CA LEU A 196 11.67 -7.04 4.25
C LEU A 196 13.04 -6.48 4.69
N PRO A 197 13.36 -5.22 4.33
CA PRO A 197 14.46 -4.51 4.95
C PRO A 197 14.34 -4.51 6.47
N GLU A 198 15.48 -4.53 7.18
CA GLU A 198 15.49 -4.58 8.64
C GLU A 198 14.71 -3.43 9.30
N GLY A 199 14.75 -2.22 8.72
CA GLY A 199 13.95 -1.09 9.20
C GLY A 199 12.45 -1.31 9.06
N SER A 200 12.02 -1.85 7.92
CA SER A 200 10.61 -2.21 7.67
C SER A 200 10.11 -3.30 8.62
N LEU A 201 10.97 -4.30 8.92
CA LEU A 201 10.67 -5.33 9.92
C LEU A 201 10.50 -4.73 11.32
N GLN A 202 11.37 -3.80 11.71
CA GLN A 202 11.24 -3.10 13.00
C GLN A 202 9.95 -2.28 13.08
N ILE A 203 9.58 -1.60 11.99
CA ILE A 203 8.32 -0.85 11.92
C ILE A 203 7.12 -1.78 12.07
N ILE A 204 7.06 -2.89 11.31
CA ILE A 204 5.91 -3.79 11.37
C ILE A 204 5.77 -4.46 12.75
N MET A 205 6.89 -4.81 13.39
CA MET A 205 6.89 -5.33 14.77
C MET A 205 6.33 -4.32 15.77
N GLN A 206 6.59 -3.03 15.57
CA GLN A 206 6.04 -1.96 16.41
C GLN A 206 4.56 -1.68 16.15
N ILE A 207 4.01 -2.11 15.02
CA ILE A 207 2.59 -1.97 14.66
C ILE A 207 1.74 -3.09 15.23
N PHE A 208 2.27 -4.31 15.40
CA PHE A 208 1.48 -5.42 15.95
C PHE A 208 0.77 -5.11 17.29
N PRO A 209 1.38 -4.37 18.24
CA PRO A 209 0.70 -3.94 19.46
C PRO A 209 -0.46 -2.96 19.24
N TRP A 210 -0.61 -2.34 18.07
CA TRP A 210 -1.64 -1.34 17.78
C TRP A 210 -3.04 -1.93 17.64
N LYS A 211 -3.18 -3.26 17.75
CA LYS A 211 -4.44 -3.99 17.63
C LYS A 211 -5.17 -3.66 16.31
N ILE A 212 -4.42 -3.63 15.21
CA ILE A 212 -4.97 -3.29 13.88
C ILE A 212 -6.07 -4.26 13.43
N GLN A 213 -6.04 -5.52 13.90
CA GLN A 213 -7.11 -6.49 13.66
C GLN A 213 -8.43 -6.10 14.36
N ASP A 214 -8.36 -5.47 15.53
CA ASP A 214 -9.56 -4.95 16.21
C ASP A 214 -10.12 -3.77 15.44
N ALA A 215 -9.24 -2.88 14.97
CA ALA A 215 -9.63 -1.76 14.10
C ALA A 215 -10.27 -2.25 12.80
N TRP A 216 -9.70 -3.28 12.16
CA TRP A 216 -10.28 -3.91 10.97
C TRP A 216 -11.69 -4.46 11.22
N ARG A 217 -11.89 -5.17 12.34
CA ARG A 217 -13.21 -5.69 12.71
C ARG A 217 -14.22 -4.57 12.96
N GLU A 218 -13.78 -3.49 13.59
CA GLU A 218 -14.63 -2.34 13.88
C GLU A 218 -15.04 -1.59 12.61
N VAL A 219 -14.11 -1.35 11.68
CA VAL A 219 -14.42 -0.76 10.36
C VAL A 219 -15.41 -1.62 9.58
N ASN A 220 -15.22 -2.95 9.55
CA ASN A 220 -16.17 -3.84 8.88
C ASN A 220 -17.56 -3.80 9.52
N ARG A 221 -17.65 -3.65 10.85
CA ARG A 221 -18.92 -3.49 11.55
C ARG A 221 -19.63 -2.20 11.13
N ILE A 222 -18.90 -1.08 11.10
CA ILE A 222 -19.43 0.22 10.63
C ILE A 222 -19.98 0.07 9.20
N LEU A 223 -19.20 -0.53 8.30
CA LEU A 223 -19.61 -0.73 6.91
C LEU A 223 -20.87 -1.61 6.78
N GLN A 224 -21.00 -2.64 7.62
CA GLN A 224 -22.21 -3.48 7.66
C GLN A 224 -23.44 -2.70 8.11
N GLU A 225 -23.29 -1.82 9.11
CA GLU A 225 -24.35 -0.99 9.68
C GLU A 225 -24.90 0.02 8.66
N ILE A 226 -24.01 0.64 7.88
CA ILE A 226 -24.39 1.57 6.81
C ILE A 226 -24.64 0.89 5.44
N HIS A 227 -24.61 -0.45 5.41
CA HIS A 227 -24.77 -1.26 4.19
C HIS A 227 -23.81 -0.90 3.04
N ALA A 228 -22.60 -0.45 3.36
CA ALA A 228 -21.57 -0.11 2.40
C ALA A 228 -20.61 -1.29 2.15
N THR A 229 -20.05 -1.34 0.94
CA THR A 229 -19.03 -2.33 0.57
C THR A 229 -17.80 -1.63 0.00
N LEU A 230 -16.62 -1.99 0.51
CA LEU A 230 -15.34 -1.43 0.12
C LEU A 230 -14.35 -2.54 -0.24
N SER A 231 -13.30 -2.19 -1.00
CA SER A 231 -12.19 -3.10 -1.24
C SER A 231 -11.36 -3.31 0.03
N GLU A 232 -10.70 -4.46 0.14
CA GLU A 232 -9.86 -4.81 1.30
C GLU A 232 -8.74 -3.79 1.57
N SER A 233 -8.14 -3.23 0.51
CA SER A 233 -7.10 -2.19 0.63
C SER A 233 -7.61 -0.88 1.25
N ILE A 234 -8.88 -0.54 1.01
CA ILE A 234 -9.54 0.64 1.59
C ILE A 234 -9.97 0.33 3.02
N ILE A 235 -10.43 -0.88 3.30
CA ILE A 235 -10.72 -1.29 4.69
C ILE A 235 -9.43 -1.26 5.52
N LEU A 236 -8.30 -1.71 4.95
CA LEU A 236 -6.99 -1.64 5.61
C LEU A 236 -6.59 -0.21 5.91
N TYR A 237 -6.83 0.72 4.96
CA TYR A 237 -6.59 2.14 5.19
C TYR A 237 -7.31 2.65 6.43
N LEU A 238 -8.64 2.45 6.46
CA LEU A 238 -9.50 2.93 7.53
C LEU A 238 -9.13 2.27 8.86
N ALA A 239 -8.76 0.99 8.84
CA ALA A 239 -8.29 0.27 10.02
C ALA A 239 -6.97 0.84 10.56
N LEU A 240 -6.01 1.15 9.69
CA LEU A 240 -4.76 1.81 10.09
C LEU A 240 -5.03 3.21 10.64
N TYR A 241 -5.87 3.99 9.97
CA TYR A 241 -6.25 5.32 10.43
C TYR A 241 -6.90 5.27 11.82
N TRP A 242 -7.85 4.36 12.03
CA TRP A 242 -8.50 4.13 13.33
C TRP A 242 -7.49 3.73 14.42
N ALA A 243 -6.55 2.83 14.09
CA ALA A 243 -5.52 2.39 15.03
C ALA A 243 -4.56 3.53 15.42
N ILE A 244 -4.08 4.31 14.44
CA ILE A 244 -3.19 5.45 14.67
C ILE A 244 -3.92 6.55 15.46
N MET A 245 -5.16 6.87 15.09
CA MET A 245 -6.01 7.81 15.81
C MET A 245 -6.06 7.48 17.30
N LYS A 246 -6.36 6.22 17.64
CA LYS A 246 -6.38 5.77 19.04
C LYS A 246 -5.04 5.97 19.76
N ILE A 247 -3.92 5.68 19.10
CA ILE A 247 -2.58 5.82 19.69
C ILE A 247 -2.27 7.29 19.96
N HIS A 248 -2.61 8.19 19.04
CA HIS A 248 -2.42 9.62 19.23
C HIS A 248 -3.28 10.14 20.39
N ILE A 249 -4.56 9.74 20.46
CA ILE A 249 -5.46 10.13 21.56
C ILE A 249 -4.96 9.59 22.90
N GLN A 250 -4.48 8.34 22.95
CA GLN A 250 -3.85 7.76 24.14
C GLN A 250 -2.59 8.51 24.57
N SER A 251 -1.91 9.14 23.62
CA SER A 251 -0.73 9.99 23.86
C SER A 251 -1.09 11.45 24.14
N GLY A 252 -2.38 11.80 24.23
CA GLY A 252 -2.87 13.14 24.53
C GLY A 252 -3.02 14.07 23.32
N PHE A 253 -2.91 13.56 22.10
CA PHE A 253 -3.03 14.34 20.86
C PHE A 253 -4.37 14.09 20.17
N CYS A 254 -5.11 15.16 19.95
CA CYS A 254 -6.39 15.14 19.23
C CYS A 254 -6.37 16.13 18.08
N ILE A 255 -7.20 15.89 17.08
CA ILE A 255 -7.46 16.84 15.99
C ILE A 255 -8.09 18.12 16.54
N GLU A 256 -7.86 19.24 15.85
CA GLU A 256 -8.50 20.51 16.14
C GLU A 256 -9.98 20.51 15.69
N PRO A 257 -10.91 21.06 16.50
CA PRO A 257 -12.32 21.16 16.10
C PRO A 257 -12.53 21.95 14.82
N ASP A 258 -13.42 21.46 13.95
CA ASP A 258 -13.78 22.08 12.67
C ASP A 258 -15.30 22.03 12.49
N GLN A 259 -15.95 23.19 12.57
CA GLN A 259 -17.41 23.30 12.52
C GLN A 259 -17.96 23.00 11.12
N GLU A 260 -17.23 23.35 10.05
CA GLU A 260 -17.69 23.10 8.69
C GLU A 260 -17.72 21.61 8.39
N LYS A 261 -16.69 20.87 8.83
CA LYS A 261 -16.68 19.40 8.73
C LYS A 261 -17.81 18.78 9.57
N LEU A 262 -18.04 19.27 10.78
CA LEU A 262 -19.13 18.77 11.63
C LEU A 262 -20.50 18.96 10.96
N ASP A 263 -20.78 20.15 10.45
CA ASP A 263 -22.05 20.47 9.80
C ASP A 263 -22.28 19.61 8.53
N LEU A 264 -21.20 19.22 7.85
CA LEU A 264 -21.25 18.34 6.70
C LEU A 264 -21.63 16.89 7.05
N VAL A 265 -21.12 16.35 8.16
CA VAL A 265 -21.32 14.93 8.51
C VAL A 265 -22.47 14.71 9.48
N LYS A 266 -22.86 15.72 10.24
CA LYS A 266 -23.87 15.58 11.28
C LYS A 266 -25.20 15.14 10.69
N GLY A 267 -25.78 14.10 11.29
CA GLY A 267 -27.03 13.49 10.83
C GLY A 267 -26.88 12.54 9.63
N THR A 268 -25.65 12.25 9.19
CA THR A 268 -25.42 11.17 8.22
C THR A 268 -25.41 9.80 8.91
N PRO A 269 -25.87 8.72 8.24
CA PRO A 269 -25.76 7.36 8.77
C PRO A 269 -24.32 6.97 9.13
N GLU A 270 -23.35 7.46 8.35
CA GLU A 270 -21.93 7.26 8.61
C GLU A 270 -21.47 7.89 9.92
N PHE A 271 -21.91 9.11 10.22
CA PHE A 271 -21.59 9.77 11.49
C PHE A 271 -22.18 9.02 12.68
N GLU A 272 -23.44 8.57 12.58
CA GLU A 272 -24.12 7.83 13.63
C GLU A 272 -23.43 6.47 13.91
N ALA A 273 -23.07 5.73 12.86
CA ALA A 273 -22.38 4.45 13.01
C ALA A 273 -20.97 4.59 13.62
N VAL A 274 -20.24 5.65 13.26
CA VAL A 274 -18.93 5.96 13.85
C VAL A 274 -19.08 6.38 15.32
N ALA A 275 -20.07 7.22 15.65
CA ALA A 275 -20.35 7.64 17.01
C ALA A 275 -20.74 6.44 17.92
N ALA A 276 -21.56 5.52 17.43
CA ALA A 276 -21.90 4.28 18.14
C ALA A 276 -20.66 3.40 18.39
N SER A 277 -19.73 3.37 17.43
CA SER A 277 -18.44 2.69 17.55
C SER A 277 -17.53 3.34 18.60
N ALA A 278 -17.51 4.67 18.65
CA ALA A 278 -16.79 5.43 19.66
C ALA A 278 -17.34 5.15 21.08
N GLU A 279 -18.66 5.14 21.25
CA GLU A 279 -19.28 4.85 22.55
C GLU A 279 -18.96 3.42 23.03
N LYS A 280 -19.04 2.44 22.12
CA LYS A 280 -18.66 1.05 22.41
C LYS A 280 -17.18 0.94 22.80
N LEU A 281 -16.29 1.61 22.07
CA LEU A 281 -14.85 1.63 22.40
C LEU A 281 -14.61 2.20 23.81
N ASN A 282 -15.30 3.28 24.17
CA ASN A 282 -15.22 3.86 25.50
C ASN A 282 -15.68 2.87 26.58
N LYS A 283 -16.84 2.22 26.39
CA LYS A 283 -17.33 1.19 27.32
C LYS A 283 -16.36 0.01 27.50
N MET A 284 -15.67 -0.40 26.44
CA MET A 284 -14.76 -1.55 26.47
C MET A 284 -13.36 -1.24 27.01
N THR A 285 -12.88 -0.01 26.82
CA THR A 285 -11.46 0.33 27.04
C THR A 285 -11.22 1.55 27.93
N GLY A 286 -12.27 2.32 28.23
CA GLY A 286 -12.18 3.63 28.88
C GLY A 286 -11.63 4.75 27.98
N LEU A 287 -11.29 4.45 26.72
CA LEU A 287 -10.81 5.46 25.77
C LEU A 287 -11.99 6.22 25.17
N SER A 288 -12.16 7.48 25.57
CA SER A 288 -13.14 8.38 24.97
C SER A 288 -12.58 9.02 23.71
N LEU A 289 -13.29 8.88 22.57
CA LEU A 289 -12.98 9.64 21.35
C LEU A 289 -13.70 10.99 21.40
N PRO A 290 -12.98 12.13 21.32
CA PRO A 290 -13.60 13.45 21.17
C PRO A 290 -14.45 13.57 19.90
N GLU A 291 -15.41 14.50 19.88
CA GLU A 291 -16.32 14.71 18.74
C GLU A 291 -15.56 14.97 17.45
N GLN A 292 -14.52 15.79 17.48
CA GLN A 292 -13.74 16.11 16.30
C GLN A 292 -12.97 14.91 15.72
N GLU A 293 -12.66 13.90 16.54
CA GLU A 293 -12.08 12.63 16.07
C GLU A 293 -13.13 11.74 15.39
N ILE A 294 -14.35 11.74 15.92
CA ILE A 294 -15.51 11.08 15.30
C ILE A 294 -15.78 11.72 13.94
N VAL A 295 -15.87 13.06 13.90
CA VAL A 295 -16.05 13.83 12.66
C VAL A 295 -14.97 13.48 11.63
N GLN A 296 -13.70 13.56 12.01
CA GLN A 296 -12.63 13.26 11.05
C GLN A 296 -12.69 11.82 10.55
N PHE A 297 -12.93 10.83 11.42
CA PHE A 297 -13.03 9.44 10.96
C PHE A 297 -14.22 9.23 10.01
N THR A 298 -15.35 9.91 10.26
CA THR A 298 -16.49 9.93 9.34
C THR A 298 -16.11 10.55 7.99
N MET A 299 -15.29 11.60 7.98
CA MET A 299 -14.75 12.19 6.74
C MET A 299 -13.88 11.21 5.94
N GLU A 300 -12.99 10.46 6.62
CA GLU A 300 -12.19 9.40 5.98
C GLU A 300 -13.07 8.31 5.35
N LEU A 301 -14.14 7.93 6.04
CA LEU A 301 -15.09 6.91 5.62
C LEU A 301 -15.90 7.38 4.39
N LEU A 302 -16.47 8.58 4.44
CA LEU A 302 -17.22 9.17 3.32
C LEU A 302 -16.33 9.34 2.09
N GLY A 303 -15.09 9.83 2.26
CA GLY A 303 -14.09 9.94 1.21
C GLY A 303 -13.64 8.60 0.61
N SER A 304 -13.96 7.49 1.28
CA SER A 304 -13.66 6.13 0.83
C SER A 304 -14.85 5.43 0.15
N ILE A 305 -16.08 5.78 0.54
CA ILE A 305 -17.32 5.15 0.05
C ILE A 305 -17.86 5.81 -1.21
N ARG A 306 -17.83 7.14 -1.31
CA ARG A 306 -18.64 7.88 -2.28
C ARG A 306 -18.10 7.82 -3.70
N GLY A 307 -18.59 6.88 -4.52
CA GLY A 307 -18.61 7.00 -5.97
C GLY A 307 -19.92 6.46 -6.53
N GLY A 308 -20.76 7.36 -7.05
CA GLY A 308 -22.10 7.06 -7.55
C GLY A 308 -23.17 7.93 -6.88
N LYS A 309 -24.30 8.16 -7.57
CA LYS A 309 -25.41 9.02 -7.12
C LYS A 309 -25.95 8.59 -5.75
N VAL A 310 -25.74 9.41 -4.73
CA VAL A 310 -26.33 9.22 -3.40
C VAL A 310 -27.48 10.22 -3.21
N ASN A 311 -28.65 9.71 -2.82
CA ASN A 311 -29.77 10.52 -2.34
C ASN A 311 -29.46 11.06 -0.93
N SER A 312 -28.52 11.99 -0.80
CA SER A 312 -28.28 12.70 0.47
C SER A 312 -28.75 14.13 0.34
N ASP A 313 -29.84 14.50 1.01
CA ASP A 313 -30.47 15.85 1.06
C ASP A 313 -29.55 16.99 1.54
N GLN A 314 -28.25 16.74 1.73
CA GLN A 314 -27.26 17.72 2.18
C GLN A 314 -26.65 18.46 0.98
N ALA A 315 -26.96 19.76 0.89
CA ALA A 315 -26.56 20.65 -0.22
C ALA A 315 -25.05 20.63 -0.55
N GLY A 316 -24.18 20.50 0.46
CA GLY A 316 -22.72 20.46 0.27
C GLY A 316 -22.22 19.22 -0.48
N LEU A 317 -22.92 18.09 -0.35
CA LEU A 317 -22.55 16.83 -0.98
C LEU A 317 -23.08 16.74 -2.43
N PHE A 318 -24.23 17.34 -2.72
CA PHE A 318 -24.73 17.49 -4.10
C PHE A 318 -23.81 18.35 -4.96
N MET A 319 -23.27 19.43 -4.40
CA MET A 319 -22.30 20.28 -5.13
C MET A 319 -21.05 19.49 -5.55
N GLN A 320 -20.63 18.48 -4.79
CA GLN A 320 -19.46 17.67 -5.13
C GLN A 320 -19.68 16.76 -6.34
N ASP A 321 -20.86 16.15 -6.45
CA ASP A 321 -21.19 15.31 -7.60
C ASP A 321 -21.30 16.11 -8.90
N GLN A 322 -21.78 17.36 -8.81
CA GLN A 322 -21.80 18.28 -9.96
C GLN A 322 -20.38 18.65 -10.42
N ILE A 323 -19.50 19.00 -9.49
CA ILE A 323 -18.10 19.29 -9.82
C ILE A 323 -17.40 18.06 -10.41
N ALA A 324 -17.67 16.87 -9.86
CA ALA A 324 -17.11 15.62 -10.39
C ALA A 324 -17.59 15.32 -11.82
N GLN A 325 -18.85 15.63 -12.13
CA GLN A 325 -19.39 15.53 -13.49
C GLN A 325 -18.65 16.47 -14.43
N GLU A 326 -18.48 17.74 -14.04
CA GLU A 326 -17.84 18.76 -14.86
C GLU A 326 -16.36 18.44 -15.14
N ILE A 327 -15.62 17.98 -14.12
CA ILE A 327 -14.24 17.50 -14.28
C ILE A 327 -14.19 16.29 -15.22
N THR A 328 -15.15 15.36 -15.10
CA THR A 328 -15.23 14.18 -15.99
C THR A 328 -15.45 14.58 -17.44
N ASP A 329 -16.35 15.53 -17.67
CA ASP A 329 -16.66 16.05 -19.01
C ASP A 329 -15.43 16.69 -19.65
N GLN A 330 -14.76 17.58 -18.92
CA GLN A 330 -13.55 18.23 -19.41
C GLN A 330 -12.39 17.26 -19.64
N LEU A 331 -12.21 16.26 -18.78
CA LEU A 331 -11.17 15.25 -18.97
C LEU A 331 -11.39 14.47 -20.26
N LEU A 332 -12.60 13.95 -20.48
CA LEU A 332 -12.91 13.16 -21.67
C LEU A 332 -12.79 13.99 -22.96
N GLU A 333 -13.27 15.23 -22.94
CA GLU A 333 -13.20 16.15 -24.09
C GLU A 333 -11.76 16.58 -24.41
N ARG A 334 -11.02 17.09 -23.43
CA ARG A 334 -9.66 17.62 -23.64
C ARG A 334 -8.67 16.52 -24.01
N VAL A 335 -8.71 15.38 -23.31
CA VAL A 335 -7.82 14.26 -23.63
C VAL A 335 -8.17 13.71 -25.00
N GLY A 336 -9.47 13.50 -25.28
CA GLY A 336 -9.94 13.02 -26.58
C GLY A 336 -9.47 13.90 -27.73
N ALA A 337 -9.60 15.22 -27.60
CA ALA A 337 -9.11 16.18 -28.59
C ALA A 337 -7.59 16.12 -28.80
N LYS A 338 -6.79 15.97 -27.73
CA LYS A 338 -5.32 15.88 -27.83
C LYS A 338 -4.83 14.58 -28.48
N ILE A 339 -5.57 13.49 -28.32
CA ILE A 339 -5.20 12.19 -28.91
C ILE A 339 -5.93 11.87 -30.21
N ASP A 340 -6.88 12.71 -30.63
CA ASP A 340 -7.76 12.54 -31.80
C ASP A 340 -8.63 11.28 -31.71
N GLU A 341 -9.23 11.07 -30.53
CA GLU A 341 -10.11 9.94 -30.24
C GLU A 341 -11.33 10.45 -29.48
N ASP A 342 -12.53 9.97 -29.78
CA ASP A 342 -13.67 10.23 -28.90
C ASP A 342 -13.65 9.22 -27.72
N LEU A 343 -13.72 9.71 -26.49
CA LEU A 343 -13.61 8.91 -25.27
C LEU A 343 -14.96 8.80 -24.52
N ASN A 344 -16.06 9.26 -25.11
CA ASN A 344 -17.33 9.44 -24.41
C ASN A 344 -18.17 8.16 -24.32
N HIS A 345 -17.56 7.05 -23.90
CA HIS A 345 -18.26 5.78 -23.72
C HIS A 345 -19.10 5.79 -22.41
N PRO A 346 -20.43 5.54 -22.43
CA PRO A 346 -21.31 5.72 -21.27
C PRO A 346 -20.87 4.96 -20.01
N GLN A 347 -20.44 3.71 -20.16
CA GLN A 347 -19.98 2.90 -19.02
C GLN A 347 -18.66 3.41 -18.43
N VAL A 348 -17.75 3.92 -19.28
CA VAL A 348 -16.45 4.41 -18.82
C VAL A 348 -16.62 5.77 -18.17
N ARG A 349 -17.44 6.64 -18.77
CA ARG A 349 -17.86 7.92 -18.20
C ARG A 349 -18.42 7.76 -16.79
N GLN A 350 -19.39 6.87 -16.56
CA GLN A 350 -19.96 6.68 -15.22
C GLN A 350 -18.89 6.24 -14.22
N LYS A 351 -18.04 5.27 -14.58
CA LYS A 351 -16.98 4.78 -13.69
C LYS A 351 -15.90 5.83 -13.41
N LEU A 352 -15.59 6.66 -14.39
CA LEU A 352 -14.67 7.79 -14.25
C LEU A 352 -15.29 8.85 -13.33
N GLN A 353 -16.56 9.20 -13.51
CA GLN A 353 -17.27 10.12 -12.63
C GLN A 353 -17.29 9.62 -11.19
N ASP A 354 -17.55 8.33 -10.97
CA ASP A 354 -17.50 7.73 -9.64
C ASP A 354 -16.11 7.82 -9.01
N HIS A 355 -15.04 7.68 -9.82
CA HIS A 355 -13.66 7.89 -9.38
C HIS A 355 -13.38 9.35 -9.03
N ILE A 356 -13.73 10.28 -9.92
CA ILE A 356 -13.54 11.71 -9.68
C ILE A 356 -14.33 12.18 -8.46
N SER A 357 -15.56 11.71 -8.24
CA SER A 357 -16.36 12.07 -7.05
C SER A 357 -15.63 11.67 -5.75
N ARG A 358 -15.06 10.44 -5.69
CA ARG A 358 -14.17 10.03 -4.58
C ARG A 358 -12.98 10.97 -4.46
N GLN A 359 -12.28 11.24 -5.55
CA GLN A 359 -11.04 12.02 -5.51
C GLN A 359 -11.27 13.49 -5.16
N VAL A 360 -12.35 14.12 -5.63
CA VAL A 360 -12.71 15.51 -5.28
C VAL A 360 -12.92 15.62 -3.77
N LEU A 361 -13.67 14.69 -3.17
CA LEU A 361 -13.86 14.68 -1.73
C LEU A 361 -12.52 14.47 -1.01
N ARG A 362 -11.69 13.52 -1.46
CA ARG A 362 -10.34 13.30 -0.90
C ARG A 362 -9.45 14.54 -0.98
N ILE A 363 -9.43 15.23 -2.11
CA ILE A 363 -8.64 16.45 -2.33
C ILE A 363 -9.12 17.58 -1.41
N LYS A 364 -10.43 17.84 -1.34
CA LYS A 364 -10.99 18.86 -0.44
C LYS A 364 -10.65 18.59 1.03
N LEU A 365 -10.51 17.33 1.38
CA LEU A 365 -10.18 16.87 2.74
C LEU A 365 -8.68 16.68 2.97
N ASN A 366 -7.85 17.04 1.99
CA ASN A 366 -6.40 16.86 2.00
C ASN A 366 -5.96 15.41 2.29
N LEU A 367 -6.76 14.43 1.88
CA LEU A 367 -6.45 13.02 2.06
C LEU A 367 -5.39 12.60 1.03
N PRO A 368 -4.41 11.77 1.43
CA PRO A 368 -3.30 11.39 0.56
C PRO A 368 -3.82 10.61 -0.64
N ILE A 369 -3.35 10.99 -1.83
CA ILE A 369 -3.60 10.25 -3.06
C ILE A 369 -2.63 9.07 -3.14
N ARG A 370 -3.16 7.88 -3.38
CA ARG A 370 -2.36 6.66 -3.48
C ARG A 370 -2.22 6.29 -4.92
N ASN A 371 -1.07 6.55 -5.53
CA ASN A 371 -0.77 6.03 -6.85
C ASN A 371 0.17 4.82 -6.76
N LYS A 372 -0.41 3.63 -6.83
CA LYS A 372 0.35 2.36 -6.95
C LYS A 372 0.74 2.03 -8.38
N LEU A 373 0.24 2.79 -9.36
CA LEU A 373 0.55 2.53 -10.75
C LEU A 373 1.89 3.16 -11.07
N SER A 374 2.80 2.33 -11.58
CA SER A 374 4.21 2.66 -11.75
C SER A 374 4.44 3.54 -12.99
N GLU A 375 5.68 4.06 -13.08
CA GLU A 375 6.26 4.69 -14.28
C GLU A 375 6.04 3.85 -15.57
N GLN A 376 5.72 2.56 -15.45
CA GLN A 376 5.38 1.70 -16.58
C GLN A 376 4.17 2.20 -17.38
N ILE A 377 3.16 2.83 -16.76
CA ILE A 377 2.04 3.41 -17.51
C ILE A 377 2.53 4.54 -18.42
N GLN A 378 3.43 5.36 -17.91
CA GLN A 378 4.04 6.45 -18.68
C GLN A 378 4.84 5.88 -19.85
N TYR A 379 5.50 4.74 -19.67
CA TYR A 379 6.23 4.04 -20.74
C TYR A 379 5.29 3.36 -21.77
N MET A 380 4.21 2.72 -21.34
CA MET A 380 3.29 1.98 -22.22
C MET A 380 2.35 2.90 -23.00
N TYR A 381 1.87 3.98 -22.39
CA TYR A 381 0.90 4.90 -22.99
C TYR A 381 1.37 6.37 -22.92
N PRO A 382 2.59 6.70 -23.39
CA PRO A 382 3.20 8.03 -23.19
C PRO A 382 2.34 9.16 -23.76
N ARG A 383 1.75 8.95 -24.95
CA ARG A 383 0.90 9.96 -25.61
C ARG A 383 -0.39 10.24 -24.82
N ILE A 384 -1.06 9.19 -24.32
CA ILE A 384 -2.32 9.33 -23.57
C ILE A 384 -2.01 9.90 -22.19
N TRP A 385 -0.93 9.46 -21.56
CA TRP A 385 -0.50 9.99 -20.27
C TRP A 385 -0.15 11.47 -20.33
N GLN A 386 0.62 11.89 -21.34
CA GLN A 386 0.95 13.30 -21.53
C GLN A 386 -0.31 14.15 -21.76
N ALA A 387 -1.21 13.71 -22.65
CA ALA A 387 -2.48 14.40 -22.88
C ALA A 387 -3.32 14.52 -21.60
N THR A 388 -3.32 13.46 -20.77
CA THR A 388 -4.00 13.43 -19.47
C THR A 388 -3.37 14.42 -18.49
N ALA A 389 -2.04 14.40 -18.35
CA ALA A 389 -1.29 15.29 -17.47
C ALA A 389 -1.49 16.78 -17.82
N GLU A 390 -1.43 17.12 -19.11
CA GLU A 390 -1.71 18.49 -19.59
C GLU A 390 -3.16 18.89 -19.31
N SER A 391 -4.12 17.98 -19.56
CA SER A 391 -5.54 18.25 -19.31
C SER A 391 -5.83 18.46 -17.82
N ILE A 392 -5.15 17.74 -16.92
CA ILE A 392 -5.21 17.96 -15.47
C ILE A 392 -4.74 19.38 -15.12
N GLN A 393 -3.62 19.83 -15.69
CA GLN A 393 -3.13 21.19 -15.44
C GLN A 393 -4.12 22.25 -15.92
N GLU A 394 -4.66 22.10 -17.12
CA GLU A 394 -5.66 23.01 -17.68
C GLU A 394 -6.95 23.05 -16.83
N ILE A 395 -7.41 21.91 -16.31
CA ILE A 395 -8.57 21.83 -15.42
C ILE A 395 -8.28 22.50 -14.07
N ASN A 396 -7.07 22.28 -13.53
CA ASN A 396 -6.63 22.92 -12.29
C ASN A 396 -6.59 24.44 -12.42
N ASP A 397 -6.14 24.97 -13.56
CA ASP A 397 -6.05 26.40 -13.81
C ASP A 397 -7.44 27.06 -14.02
N GLY A 398 -8.43 26.28 -14.47
CA GLY A 398 -9.83 26.71 -14.62
C GLY A 398 -10.68 26.39 -13.38
N ILE A 399 -11.59 25.42 -13.51
CA ILE A 399 -12.56 24.99 -12.48
C ILE A 399 -11.87 24.68 -11.15
N GLY A 400 -10.64 24.15 -11.20
CA GLY A 400 -9.89 23.86 -10.00
C GLY A 400 -9.66 25.08 -9.11
N ASN A 401 -9.33 26.23 -9.69
CA ASN A 401 -9.21 27.49 -8.96
C ASN A 401 -10.55 28.02 -8.48
N GLU A 402 -11.62 27.89 -9.29
CA GLU A 402 -12.97 28.35 -8.94
C GLU A 402 -13.58 27.59 -7.74
N HIS A 403 -13.22 26.31 -7.59
CA HIS A 403 -13.76 25.44 -6.54
C HIS A 403 -12.75 25.02 -5.48
N GLY A 404 -11.53 25.53 -5.53
CA GLY A 404 -10.45 25.18 -4.60
C GLY A 404 -10.04 23.70 -4.68
N ILE A 405 -10.15 23.08 -5.86
CA ILE A 405 -9.80 21.69 -6.12
C ILE A 405 -8.58 21.64 -7.01
N ARG A 406 -7.48 21.08 -6.50
CA ARG A 406 -6.29 20.84 -7.32
C ARG A 406 -6.09 19.34 -7.46
N ILE A 407 -6.41 18.80 -8.64
CA ILE A 407 -6.15 17.40 -9.00
C ILE A 407 -4.63 17.21 -9.04
N PRO A 408 -4.05 16.39 -8.16
CA PRO A 408 -2.62 16.15 -8.14
C PRO A 408 -2.16 15.37 -9.37
N ILE A 409 -0.92 15.58 -9.80
CA ILE A 409 -0.37 14.93 -10.99
C ILE A 409 -0.27 13.42 -10.80
N GLU A 410 -0.21 12.96 -9.55
CA GLU A 410 -0.24 11.57 -9.14
C GLU A 410 -1.53 10.85 -9.60
N GLU A 411 -2.62 11.56 -9.87
CA GLU A 411 -3.82 10.95 -10.47
C GLU A 411 -3.68 10.64 -11.97
N ALA A 412 -2.70 11.24 -12.65
CA ALA A 412 -2.55 11.09 -14.10
C ALA A 412 -2.44 9.63 -14.53
N ASN A 413 -1.76 8.77 -13.76
CA ASN A 413 -1.64 7.34 -14.10
C ASN A 413 -3.00 6.62 -14.06
N TYR A 414 -3.84 6.91 -13.06
CA TYR A 414 -5.17 6.33 -12.96
C TYR A 414 -6.10 6.84 -14.05
N LEU A 415 -6.11 8.15 -14.26
CA LEU A 415 -6.94 8.79 -15.27
C LEU A 415 -6.55 8.32 -16.67
N THR A 416 -5.25 8.14 -16.95
CA THR A 416 -4.75 7.55 -18.20
C THR A 416 -5.38 6.19 -18.47
N MET A 417 -5.52 5.32 -17.46
CA MET A 417 -6.14 4.01 -17.64
C MET A 417 -7.63 4.10 -18.01
N TYR A 418 -8.35 5.08 -17.47
CA TYR A 418 -9.73 5.33 -17.90
C TYR A 418 -9.80 5.80 -19.35
N MET A 419 -8.84 6.62 -19.80
CA MET A 419 -8.77 7.10 -21.19
C MET A 419 -8.42 5.95 -22.15
N VAL A 420 -7.46 5.11 -21.79
CA VAL A 420 -7.11 3.89 -22.54
C VAL A 420 -8.33 2.98 -22.66
N LEU A 421 -9.05 2.74 -21.56
CA LEU A 421 -10.26 1.93 -21.57
C LEU A 421 -11.36 2.53 -22.45
N ALA A 422 -11.60 3.84 -22.34
CA ALA A 422 -12.60 4.53 -23.15
C ALA A 422 -12.32 4.39 -24.64
N LYS A 423 -11.05 4.52 -25.05
CA LYS A 423 -10.61 4.32 -26.43
C LYS A 423 -10.91 2.89 -26.92
N GLU A 424 -10.60 1.88 -26.11
CA GLU A 424 -10.74 0.47 -26.50
C GLU A 424 -12.17 -0.06 -26.46
N MET A 425 -13.08 0.60 -25.72
CA MET A 425 -14.50 0.22 -25.66
C MET A 425 -15.30 0.55 -26.92
N LYS A 426 -14.67 1.13 -27.95
CA LYS A 426 -15.34 1.52 -29.19
C LYS A 426 -15.48 0.40 -30.24
N ASP A 427 -14.67 -0.65 -30.15
CA ASP A 427 -14.68 -1.75 -31.13
C ASP A 427 -15.67 -2.87 -30.74
N GLU A 428 -16.95 -2.54 -30.59
CA GLU A 428 -18.01 -3.57 -30.39
C GLU A 428 -18.49 -4.22 -31.70
N SER A 429 -17.94 -3.85 -32.85
CA SER A 429 -18.28 -4.48 -34.13
C SER A 429 -17.35 -5.65 -34.47
N ASN A 430 -17.30 -6.73 -33.67
CA ASN A 430 -16.78 -7.99 -34.19
C ASN A 430 -17.26 -9.28 -33.50
N LYS A 431 -17.33 -10.36 -34.29
CA LYS A 431 -17.78 -11.72 -33.94
C LYS A 431 -16.71 -12.50 -33.17
N GLY A 432 -16.21 -11.88 -32.09
CA GLY A 432 -15.09 -12.37 -31.30
C GLY A 432 -15.44 -13.41 -30.23
N LYS A 433 -14.40 -13.94 -29.58
CA LYS A 433 -14.52 -14.79 -28.38
C LYS A 433 -14.99 -13.96 -27.19
N ARG A 434 -16.10 -14.34 -26.58
CA ARG A 434 -16.77 -13.58 -25.53
C ARG A 434 -16.26 -14.00 -24.17
N VAL A 435 -15.51 -13.14 -23.48
CA VAL A 435 -14.91 -13.47 -22.18
C VAL A 435 -15.47 -12.57 -21.08
N ILE A 436 -15.42 -13.05 -19.85
CA ILE A 436 -15.65 -12.24 -18.66
C ILE A 436 -14.36 -12.15 -17.85
N VAL A 437 -14.05 -10.95 -17.33
CA VAL A 437 -12.88 -10.76 -16.47
C VAL A 437 -13.32 -10.77 -15.00
N VAL A 438 -12.68 -11.59 -14.18
CA VAL A 438 -12.94 -11.70 -12.74
C VAL A 438 -11.76 -11.15 -11.95
N CYS A 439 -12.03 -10.17 -11.11
CA CYS A 439 -11.02 -9.61 -10.23
C CYS A 439 -11.61 -9.22 -8.87
N PRO A 440 -10.98 -9.61 -7.75
CA PRO A 440 -11.53 -9.36 -6.43
C PRO A 440 -11.60 -7.87 -6.06
N SER A 441 -10.75 -7.03 -6.64
CA SER A 441 -10.67 -5.60 -6.27
C SER A 441 -11.63 -4.70 -7.03
N GLY A 442 -12.12 -5.10 -8.21
CA GLY A 442 -12.91 -4.24 -9.11
C GLY A 442 -12.27 -2.90 -9.46
N GLY A 443 -10.97 -2.73 -9.15
CA GLY A 443 -10.23 -1.48 -9.21
C GLY A 443 -9.41 -1.35 -10.49
N ILE A 444 -8.54 -0.34 -10.55
CA ILE A 444 -7.90 0.08 -11.80
C ILE A 444 -6.91 -0.94 -12.38
N THR A 445 -6.38 -1.86 -11.58
CA THR A 445 -5.54 -2.98 -12.04
C THR A 445 -6.28 -3.94 -12.96
N VAL A 446 -7.60 -4.08 -12.82
CA VAL A 446 -8.43 -4.78 -13.81
C VAL A 446 -8.26 -4.19 -15.19
N TRP A 447 -8.24 -2.86 -15.27
CA TRP A 447 -8.22 -2.16 -16.53
C TRP A 447 -6.90 -2.33 -17.27
N MET A 448 -5.81 -2.60 -16.54
CA MET A 448 -4.55 -3.01 -17.16
C MET A 448 -4.70 -4.34 -17.90
N VAL A 449 -5.32 -5.34 -17.25
CA VAL A 449 -5.61 -6.64 -17.87
C VAL A 449 -6.57 -6.46 -19.04
N VAL A 450 -7.68 -5.75 -18.84
CA VAL A 450 -8.69 -5.50 -19.89
C VAL A 450 -8.06 -4.81 -21.09
N SER A 451 -7.24 -3.79 -20.85
CA SER A 451 -6.61 -3.05 -21.93
C SER A 451 -5.59 -3.88 -22.69
N ARG A 452 -4.71 -4.55 -21.96
CA ARG A 452 -3.72 -5.41 -22.60
C ARG A 452 -4.36 -6.58 -23.34
N LEU A 453 -5.44 -7.15 -22.81
CA LEU A 453 -6.24 -8.16 -23.51
C LEU A 453 -6.79 -7.63 -24.83
N LYS A 454 -7.37 -6.43 -24.85
CA LYS A 454 -7.89 -5.84 -26.09
C LYS A 454 -6.80 -5.47 -27.08
N SER A 455 -5.65 -4.99 -26.60
CA SER A 455 -4.50 -4.67 -27.45
C SER A 455 -3.88 -5.91 -28.08
N GLU A 456 -3.76 -7.01 -27.32
CA GLU A 456 -3.13 -8.26 -27.80
C GLU A 456 -4.11 -9.16 -28.55
N PHE A 457 -5.40 -9.08 -28.22
CA PHE A 457 -6.48 -9.90 -28.81
C PHE A 457 -7.68 -9.04 -29.24
N PRO A 458 -7.59 -8.36 -30.39
CA PRO A 458 -8.71 -7.57 -30.92
C PRO A 458 -9.97 -8.40 -31.19
N GLU A 459 -9.82 -9.72 -31.42
CA GLU A 459 -10.94 -10.64 -31.56
C GLU A 459 -11.56 -11.14 -30.23
N ILE A 460 -11.16 -10.63 -29.06
CA ILE A 460 -11.83 -10.89 -27.79
C ILE A 460 -12.84 -9.79 -27.48
N THR A 461 -14.08 -10.20 -27.21
CA THR A 461 -15.12 -9.33 -26.66
C THR A 461 -15.21 -9.53 -25.16
N ILE A 462 -14.79 -8.52 -24.38
CA ILE A 462 -14.94 -8.54 -22.91
C ILE A 462 -16.38 -8.12 -22.59
N VAL A 463 -17.21 -9.08 -22.16
CA VAL A 463 -18.65 -8.89 -21.94
C VAL A 463 -18.92 -8.12 -20.65
N ASP A 464 -18.15 -8.40 -19.60
CA ASP A 464 -18.22 -7.68 -18.34
C ASP A 464 -16.93 -7.86 -17.54
N VAL A 465 -16.76 -7.04 -16.49
CA VAL A 465 -15.78 -7.27 -15.43
C VAL A 465 -16.49 -7.33 -14.09
N VAL A 466 -16.40 -8.47 -13.42
CA VAL A 466 -17.14 -8.73 -12.18
C VAL A 466 -16.24 -9.08 -11.00
N PRO A 467 -16.61 -8.65 -9.77
CA PRO A 467 -16.06 -9.24 -8.56
C PRO A 467 -16.40 -10.72 -8.47
N ILE A 468 -15.53 -11.53 -7.86
CA ILE A 468 -15.75 -12.98 -7.68
C ILE A 468 -17.11 -13.29 -7.03
N LYS A 469 -17.56 -12.45 -6.08
CA LYS A 469 -18.84 -12.62 -5.38
C LYS A 469 -20.06 -12.56 -6.31
N ARG A 470 -19.94 -11.90 -7.47
CA ARG A 470 -21.01 -11.78 -8.48
C ARG A 470 -20.89 -12.81 -9.59
N LEU A 471 -19.79 -13.55 -9.70
CA LEU A 471 -19.56 -14.52 -10.78
C LEU A 471 -20.67 -15.59 -10.85
N SER A 472 -21.19 -16.04 -9.71
CA SER A 472 -22.29 -17.02 -9.65
C SER A 472 -23.63 -16.49 -10.16
N GLN A 473 -23.78 -15.16 -10.26
CA GLN A 473 -25.00 -14.50 -10.72
C GLN A 473 -24.94 -14.10 -12.20
N VAL A 474 -23.79 -14.28 -12.85
CA VAL A 474 -23.61 -13.95 -14.27
C VAL A 474 -24.23 -15.02 -15.15
N GLU A 475 -24.95 -14.60 -16.19
CA GLU A 475 -25.42 -15.49 -17.23
C GLU A 475 -24.25 -15.93 -18.15
N LYS A 476 -23.92 -17.22 -18.12
CA LYS A 476 -22.74 -17.78 -18.82
C LYS A 476 -23.01 -18.36 -20.21
N THR A 477 -24.27 -18.42 -20.63
CA THR A 477 -24.74 -19.12 -21.85
C THR A 477 -24.10 -18.63 -23.16
N LYS A 478 -23.53 -17.42 -23.18
CA LYS A 478 -22.90 -16.79 -24.35
C LYS A 478 -21.44 -16.40 -24.11
N LEU A 479 -20.76 -17.05 -23.17
CA LEU A 479 -19.36 -16.81 -22.87
C LEU A 479 -18.51 -18.01 -23.33
N ASP A 480 -17.31 -17.72 -23.79
CA ASP A 480 -16.30 -18.69 -24.21
C ASP A 480 -15.30 -19.00 -23.09
N ALA A 481 -14.98 -18.04 -22.21
CA ALA A 481 -14.05 -18.25 -21.09
C ALA A 481 -14.20 -17.21 -19.97
N ILE A 482 -13.58 -17.51 -18.83
CA ILE A 482 -13.36 -16.60 -17.70
C ILE A 482 -11.87 -16.29 -17.60
N ILE A 483 -11.50 -15.01 -17.60
CA ILE A 483 -10.12 -14.57 -17.33
C ILE A 483 -10.05 -14.02 -15.92
N THR A 484 -9.08 -14.43 -15.11
CA THR A 484 -9.02 -14.11 -13.67
C THR A 484 -7.62 -13.76 -13.20
N THR A 485 -7.51 -12.86 -12.23
CA THR A 485 -6.24 -12.55 -11.54
C THR A 485 -6.02 -13.36 -10.26
N ILE A 486 -6.98 -14.22 -9.92
CA ILE A 486 -6.98 -15.07 -8.72
C ILE A 486 -7.35 -16.51 -9.05
N ASN A 487 -6.96 -17.44 -8.18
CA ASN A 487 -7.35 -18.84 -8.30
C ASN A 487 -8.86 -18.98 -8.08
N ILE A 488 -9.60 -19.35 -9.13
CA ILE A 488 -11.02 -19.70 -9.07
C ILE A 488 -11.25 -20.98 -9.85
N ILE A 489 -12.34 -21.67 -9.54
CA ILE A 489 -12.79 -22.85 -10.27
C ILE A 489 -14.20 -22.55 -10.74
N ASP A 490 -14.45 -22.76 -12.01
CA ASP A 490 -15.77 -22.68 -12.61
C ASP A 490 -16.11 -24.03 -13.26
N ARG A 491 -17.39 -24.44 -13.18
CA ARG A 491 -17.84 -25.72 -13.73
C ARG A 491 -18.31 -25.62 -15.18
N ASP A 492 -18.64 -24.40 -15.63
CA ASP A 492 -19.37 -24.19 -16.87
C ASP A 492 -18.46 -23.67 -17.99
N LEU A 493 -17.38 -22.95 -17.63
CA LEU A 493 -16.48 -22.29 -18.57
C LEU A 493 -15.01 -22.55 -18.24
N PRO A 494 -14.11 -22.56 -19.24
CA PRO A 494 -12.67 -22.59 -18.99
C PRO A 494 -12.24 -21.33 -18.24
N VAL A 495 -11.40 -21.53 -17.22
CA VAL A 495 -10.84 -20.45 -16.39
C VAL A 495 -9.37 -20.27 -16.75
N ILE A 496 -9.02 -19.08 -17.23
CA ILE A 496 -7.66 -18.68 -17.57
C ILE A 496 -7.17 -17.73 -16.49
N LYS A 497 -6.24 -18.22 -15.66
CA LYS A 497 -5.60 -17.38 -14.65
C LYS A 497 -4.43 -16.62 -15.29
N VAL A 498 -4.43 -15.31 -15.09
CA VAL A 498 -3.39 -14.41 -15.60
C VAL A 498 -2.83 -13.53 -14.49
N SER A 499 -1.62 -13.02 -14.69
CA SER A 499 -1.11 -11.92 -13.89
C SER A 499 -1.93 -10.64 -14.16
N PRO A 500 -2.08 -9.72 -13.18
CA PRO A 500 -2.66 -8.38 -13.41
C PRO A 500 -1.98 -7.57 -14.53
N LEU A 501 -0.76 -7.95 -14.92
CA LEU A 501 0.01 -7.29 -15.97
C LEU A 501 -0.05 -8.01 -17.33
N LEU A 502 -0.74 -9.15 -17.42
CA LEU A 502 -0.81 -10.01 -18.60
C LEU A 502 0.58 -10.26 -19.21
N THR A 503 1.37 -11.10 -18.56
CA THR A 503 2.73 -11.47 -19.00
C THR A 503 2.71 -12.21 -20.34
N ASN A 504 3.85 -12.34 -21.01
CA ASN A 504 3.92 -13.08 -22.29
C ASN A 504 3.46 -14.53 -22.12
N ASP A 505 3.78 -15.18 -20.99
CA ASP A 505 3.30 -16.52 -20.68
C ASP A 505 1.76 -16.57 -20.54
N ASP A 506 1.16 -15.51 -19.98
CA ASP A 506 -0.30 -15.38 -19.89
C ASP A 506 -0.94 -15.21 -21.28
N ILE A 507 -0.30 -14.46 -22.17
CA ILE A 507 -0.74 -14.26 -23.56
C ILE A 507 -0.72 -15.59 -24.31
N ASP A 508 0.35 -16.37 -24.17
CA ASP A 508 0.46 -17.68 -24.83
C ASP A 508 -0.60 -18.67 -24.30
N LEU A 509 -0.86 -18.65 -22.99
CA LEU A 509 -1.94 -19.44 -22.39
C LEU A 509 -3.32 -19.05 -22.94
N ILE A 510 -3.59 -17.75 -23.11
CA ILE A 510 -4.86 -17.28 -23.69
C ILE A 510 -5.01 -17.76 -25.14
N LYS A 511 -3.92 -17.72 -25.92
CA LYS A 511 -3.90 -18.24 -27.31
C LYS A 511 -4.29 -19.71 -27.35
N GLU A 512 -3.64 -20.51 -26.52
CA GLU A 512 -3.85 -21.95 -26.44
C GLU A 512 -5.32 -22.28 -26.09
N VAL A 513 -5.87 -21.62 -25.06
CA VAL A 513 -7.19 -21.95 -24.54
C VAL A 513 -8.33 -21.40 -25.41
N LEU A 514 -8.21 -20.18 -25.96
CA LEU A 514 -9.33 -19.54 -26.68
C LEU A 514 -9.31 -19.78 -28.19
N PHE A 515 -8.13 -19.94 -28.79
CA PHE A 515 -7.98 -19.92 -30.25
C PHE A 515 -7.49 -21.27 -30.82
N ASP A 516 -6.69 -22.04 -30.09
CA ASP A 516 -6.13 -23.30 -30.61
C ASP A 516 -6.98 -24.56 -30.33
N GLN A 517 -8.07 -24.47 -29.55
CA GLN A 517 -8.97 -25.60 -29.28
C GLN A 517 -9.74 -26.13 -30.53
N GLY A 518 -9.54 -25.54 -31.71
CA GLY A 518 -10.12 -25.97 -32.98
C GLY A 518 -9.25 -26.90 -33.83
N ARG A 519 -7.97 -27.14 -33.48
CA ARG A 519 -7.03 -27.92 -34.33
C ARG A 519 -6.91 -29.41 -34.01
N ASN A 520 -7.52 -29.88 -32.92
CA ASN A 520 -7.51 -31.29 -32.51
C ASN A 520 -8.93 -31.85 -32.36
N LYS A 521 -9.77 -31.71 -33.39
CA LYS A 521 -11.01 -32.50 -33.54
C LYS A 521 -10.83 -33.59 -34.56
#